data_AF-A0A7X4BKE0-F1
#
_entry.id   AF-A0A7X4BKE0-F1
#
_cell.length_a   1.000
_cell.length_b   1.000
_cell.length_c   1.000
_cell.angle_alpha   90.00
_cell.angle_beta   90.00
_cell.angle_gamma   90.00
#
_symmetry.space_group_name_H-M   'P 1'
#
loop_
_entity.id
_entity.type
_entity.pdbx_description
1 polymer ?
#
loop_
_entity_poly.entity_id
_entity_poly.type
_entity_poly.pdbx_seq_one_letter_code
_entity_poly.pdbx_strand_id
1 'polypeptide(L)'
;MADRGPLAPHLSISQGKIPAKPEEVGNPKQAIVNLARQSRSSAVRDDVVPSERSGRSVGPGYTAIMTEFVQDKWSPVRAGQAAPSLARALACCRALG
;
A
#
# COMPACT_ATOMS: atom_id res chain seq x y z
N MET A 1 -1.63 -2.51 -0.23
CA MET A 1 -1.66 -2.49 -1.72
C MET A 1 -2.96 -3.02 -2.31
N ALA A 2 -3.53 -4.12 -1.79
CA ALA A 2 -4.72 -4.75 -2.40
C ALA A 2 -5.98 -3.87 -2.43
N ASP A 3 -6.13 -2.91 -1.52
CA ASP A 3 -7.21 -1.91 -1.56
C ASP A 3 -6.80 -0.69 -2.40
N ARG A 4 -6.81 -0.87 -3.72
CA ARG A 4 -6.24 0.09 -4.70
C ARG A 4 -6.97 1.43 -4.73
N GLY A 5 -8.30 1.38 -4.57
CA GLY A 5 -9.18 2.56 -4.63
C GLY A 5 -8.78 3.65 -3.65
N PRO A 6 -8.72 3.39 -2.33
CA PRO A 6 -8.29 4.37 -1.34
C PRO A 6 -6.77 4.59 -1.32
N LEU A 7 -5.95 3.60 -1.71
CA LEU A 7 -4.49 3.77 -1.73
C LEU A 7 -4.03 4.80 -2.76
N ALA A 8 -4.73 4.90 -3.90
CA ALA A 8 -4.40 5.84 -4.97
C ALA A 8 -4.46 7.32 -4.51
N PRO A 9 -5.59 7.83 -3.96
CA PRO A 9 -5.64 9.17 -3.40
C PRO A 9 -4.73 9.33 -2.18
N HIS A 10 -4.58 8.30 -1.32
CA HIS A 10 -3.68 8.37 -0.16
C HIS A 10 -2.23 8.65 -0.55
N LEU A 11 -1.74 8.02 -1.63
CA LEU A 11 -0.42 8.28 -2.19
C LEU A 11 -0.43 9.39 -3.25
N SER A 12 -1.55 10.04 -3.52
CA SER A 12 -1.72 11.07 -4.56
C SER A 12 -1.27 10.64 -5.97
N ILE A 13 -1.55 9.39 -6.34
CA ILE A 13 -1.26 8.78 -7.65
C ILE A 13 -2.53 8.37 -8.40
N SER A 14 -2.40 8.05 -9.68
CA SER A 14 -3.47 7.37 -10.43
C SER A 14 -3.56 5.90 -10.00
N GLN A 15 -4.78 5.40 -9.79
CA GLN A 15 -5.06 4.00 -9.43
C GLN A 15 -4.50 3.01 -10.46
N GLY A 16 -4.43 3.41 -11.75
CA GLY A 16 -3.87 2.59 -12.82
C GLY A 16 -2.40 2.22 -12.61
N LYS A 17 -1.66 2.99 -11.81
CA LYS A 17 -0.26 2.70 -11.46
C LYS A 17 -0.13 1.57 -10.44
N ILE A 18 -1.16 1.35 -9.62
CA ILE A 18 -1.12 0.32 -8.58
C ILE A 18 -1.37 -1.04 -9.22
N PRO A 19 -0.53 -2.07 -8.98
CA PRO A 19 -0.71 -3.41 -9.53
C PRO A 19 -2.12 -3.96 -9.27
N ALA A 20 -2.74 -4.53 -10.31
CA ALA A 20 -4.05 -5.17 -10.19
C ALA A 20 -3.99 -6.48 -9.40
N LYS A 21 -2.83 -7.15 -9.44
CA LYS A 21 -2.56 -8.42 -8.77
C LYS A 21 -1.52 -8.21 -7.66
N PRO A 22 -1.94 -7.77 -6.46
CA PRO A 22 -1.03 -7.42 -5.37
C PRO A 22 -0.22 -8.62 -4.86
N GLU A 23 -0.74 -9.86 -4.97
CA GLU A 23 -0.04 -11.07 -4.49
C GLU A 23 1.12 -11.50 -5.41
N GLU A 24 1.15 -11.04 -6.67
CA GLU A 24 2.26 -11.31 -7.59
C GLU A 24 3.44 -10.33 -7.38
N VAL A 25 3.30 -9.35 -6.48
CA VAL A 25 4.34 -8.35 -6.19
C VAL A 25 5.38 -8.94 -5.25
N GLY A 26 6.57 -9.25 -5.78
CA GLY A 26 7.64 -9.88 -5.00
C GLY A 26 8.17 -9.03 -3.83
N ASN A 27 8.26 -7.71 -3.97
CA ASN A 27 8.65 -6.80 -2.89
C ASN A 27 7.62 -5.67 -2.70
N PRO A 28 6.59 -5.88 -1.86
CA PRO A 28 5.49 -4.93 -1.70
C PRO A 28 5.95 -3.59 -1.07
N LYS A 29 6.95 -3.60 -0.18
CA LYS A 29 7.49 -2.36 0.39
C LYS A 29 8.15 -1.50 -0.68
N GLN A 30 9.02 -2.11 -1.48
CA GLN A 30 9.68 -1.42 -2.58
C GLN A 30 8.67 -0.94 -3.64
N ALA A 31 7.62 -1.72 -3.90
CA ALA A 31 6.57 -1.33 -4.83
C ALA A 31 5.84 -0.07 -4.33
N ILE A 32 5.50 0.03 -3.04
CA ILE A 32 4.94 1.27 -2.46
C ILE A 32 5.89 2.46 -2.63
N VAL A 33 7.18 2.29 -2.35
CA VAL A 33 8.17 3.36 -2.53
C VAL A 33 8.23 3.82 -3.99
N ASN A 34 8.23 2.89 -4.94
CA ASN A 34 8.23 3.18 -6.37
C ASN A 34 6.94 3.86 -6.84
N LEU A 35 5.80 3.54 -6.22
CA LEU A 35 4.54 4.25 -6.44
C LEU A 35 4.62 5.68 -5.87
N ALA A 36 5.14 5.84 -4.65
CA ALA A 36 5.29 7.14 -4.01
C ALA A 36 6.24 8.07 -4.78
N ARG A 37 7.31 7.57 -5.41
CA ARG A 37 8.18 8.35 -6.32
C ARG A 37 7.39 9.04 -7.44
N GLN A 38 6.28 8.45 -7.87
CA GLN A 38 5.42 8.97 -8.93
C GLN A 38 4.23 9.79 -8.41
N SER A 39 4.19 10.06 -7.11
CA SER A 39 3.17 10.88 -6.48
C SER A 39 3.19 12.29 -7.01
N ARG A 40 2.02 12.91 -7.12
CA ARG A 40 1.88 14.34 -7.41
C ARG A 40 2.20 15.19 -6.17
N SER A 41 2.05 14.63 -4.97
CA SER A 41 2.34 15.31 -3.71
C SER A 41 3.84 15.25 -3.39
N SER A 42 4.47 16.40 -3.18
CA SER A 42 5.86 16.47 -2.72
C SER A 42 6.02 15.87 -1.32
N ALA A 43 5.09 16.14 -0.40
CA ALA A 43 5.13 15.59 0.94
C ALA A 43 5.20 14.05 0.94
N VAL A 44 4.37 13.39 0.11
CA VAL A 44 4.42 11.93 -0.04
C VAL A 44 5.76 11.45 -0.60
N ARG A 45 6.34 12.18 -1.57
CA ARG A 45 7.66 11.83 -2.11
C ARG A 45 8.73 11.95 -1.03
N ASP A 46 8.77 13.06 -0.32
CA ASP A 46 9.83 13.39 0.64
C ASP A 46 9.79 12.47 1.87
N ASP A 47 8.59 12.05 2.29
CA ASP A 47 8.41 11.18 3.47
C ASP A 47 8.59 9.69 3.16
N VAL A 48 8.12 9.22 2.01
CA VAL A 48 8.07 7.79 1.69
C VAL A 48 9.30 7.33 0.92
N VAL A 49 9.91 8.21 0.13
CA VAL A 49 11.07 7.86 -0.71
C VAL A 49 12.36 8.04 0.10
N PRO A 50 13.20 7.00 0.22
CA PRO A 50 14.47 7.14 0.92
C PRO A 50 15.40 8.08 0.17
N SER A 51 16.16 8.89 0.91
CA SER A 51 17.27 9.65 0.34
C SER A 51 18.37 8.71 -0.15
N GLU A 52 18.98 9.04 -1.28
CA GLU A 52 19.98 8.18 -1.95
C GLU A 52 21.17 7.83 -1.04
N ARG A 53 21.49 8.71 -0.08
CA ARG A 53 22.62 8.56 0.85
C ARG A 53 22.30 7.76 2.11
N SER A 54 21.04 7.43 2.37
CA SER A 54 20.62 6.79 3.63
C SER A 54 20.88 5.29 3.70
N GLY A 55 21.01 4.62 2.55
CA GLY A 55 21.05 3.14 2.47
C GLY A 55 19.75 2.45 2.91
N ARG A 56 18.68 3.20 3.21
CA ARG A 56 17.40 2.66 3.67
C ARG A 56 16.52 2.27 2.48
N SER A 57 15.69 1.25 2.67
CA SER A 57 14.71 0.79 1.67
C SER A 57 13.45 1.64 1.60
N VAL A 58 13.18 2.47 2.62
CA VAL A 58 12.01 3.34 2.72
C VAL A 58 12.39 4.69 3.34
N GLY A 59 11.62 5.73 3.01
CA GLY A 59 11.73 7.05 3.62
C GLY A 59 11.24 7.07 5.08
N PRO A 60 11.62 8.11 5.85
CA PRO A 60 11.36 8.19 7.29
C PRO A 60 9.88 8.20 7.66
N GLY A 61 9.01 8.76 6.81
CA GLY A 61 7.56 8.83 7.03
C GLY A 61 6.78 7.63 6.50
N TYR A 62 7.43 6.63 5.89
CA TYR A 62 6.76 5.45 5.33
C TYR A 62 5.82 4.78 6.34
N THR A 63 6.31 4.50 7.54
CA THR A 63 5.53 3.81 8.56
C THR A 63 4.33 4.64 9.00
N ALA A 64 4.50 5.95 9.22
CA ALA A 64 3.41 6.83 9.62
C ALA A 64 2.30 6.87 8.56
N ILE A 65 2.66 7.12 7.30
CA ILE A 65 1.72 7.18 6.17
C ILE A 65 0.98 5.85 5.98
N MET A 66 1.68 4.72 6.11
CA MET A 66 1.07 3.40 5.95
C MET A 66 0.19 3.01 7.14
N THR A 67 0.57 3.41 8.37
CA THR A 67 -0.26 3.21 9.56
C THR A 67 -1.56 4.00 9.45
N GLU A 68 -1.50 5.29 9.08
CA GLU A 68 -2.68 6.12 8.84
C GLU A 68 -3.59 5.50 7.78
N PHE A 69 -3.01 5.02 6.67
CA PHE A 69 -3.77 4.34 5.63
C PHE A 69 -4.52 3.11 6.16
N VAL A 70 -3.83 2.27 6.93
CA VAL A 70 -4.40 1.02 7.47
C VAL A 70 -5.49 1.31 8.50
N GLN A 71 -5.32 2.33 9.33
CA GLN A 71 -6.27 2.70 10.38
C GLN A 71 -7.53 3.35 9.82
N ASP A 72 -7.38 4.27 8.86
CA ASP A 72 -8.47 5.18 8.50
C ASP A 72 -9.17 4.84 7.19
N LYS A 73 -8.48 4.17 6.26
CA LYS A 73 -8.93 4.04 4.86
C LYS A 73 -9.01 2.61 4.38
N TRP A 74 -8.11 1.74 4.84
CA TRP A 74 -7.99 0.37 4.36
C TRP A 74 -9.18 -0.49 4.79
N SER A 75 -9.74 -1.25 3.85
CA SER A 75 -10.78 -2.23 4.13
C SER A 75 -10.27 -3.64 3.81
N PRO A 76 -10.25 -4.56 4.80
CA PRO A 76 -9.90 -5.95 4.54
C PRO A 76 -10.87 -6.62 3.57
N VAL A 77 -12.16 -6.25 3.61
CA VAL A 77 -13.20 -6.80 2.73
C VAL A 77 -12.93 -6.42 1.26
N ARG A 78 -12.64 -5.14 0.97
CA ARG A 78 -12.29 -4.73 -0.39
C ARG A 78 -10.95 -5.31 -0.83
N ALA A 79 -9.95 -5.28 0.05
CA ALA A 79 -8.65 -5.86 -0.22
C ALA A 79 -8.73 -7.35 -0.60
N GLY A 80 -9.61 -8.13 0.05
CA GLY A 80 -9.85 -9.53 -0.25
C GLY A 80 -10.33 -9.78 -1.68
N GLN A 81 -11.01 -8.83 -2.31
CA GLN A 81 -11.45 -8.96 -3.72
C GLN A 81 -10.28 -9.05 -4.70
N ALA A 82 -9.12 -8.49 -4.34
CA ALA A 82 -7.90 -8.51 -5.15
C ALA A 82 -6.80 -9.45 -4.60
N ALA A 83 -7.02 -10.06 -3.44
CA ALA A 83 -6.05 -10.89 -2.74
C ALA A 83 -6.70 -12.21 -2.27
N PRO A 84 -6.64 -13.29 -3.11
CA PRO A 84 -7.24 -14.58 -2.79
C PRO A 84 -6.81 -15.17 -1.45
N SER A 85 -5.56 -14.99 -1.02
CA SER A 85 -5.10 -15.47 0.29
C SER A 85 -5.81 -14.75 1.44
N LEU A 86 -6.00 -13.44 1.34
CA LEU A 86 -6.72 -12.64 2.32
C LEU A 86 -8.21 -12.99 2.34
N ALA A 87 -8.83 -13.20 1.18
CA ALA A 87 -10.21 -13.64 1.10
C ALA A 87 -10.44 -14.96 1.85
N ARG A 88 -9.55 -15.94 1.66
CA ARG A 88 -9.58 -17.21 2.39
C ARG A 88 -9.40 -17.00 3.90
N ALA A 89 -8.44 -16.18 4.31
CA ALA A 89 -8.20 -15.88 5.72
C ALA A 89 -9.43 -15.24 6.40
N LEU A 90 -10.10 -14.30 5.72
CA LEU A 90 -11.33 -13.67 6.21
C LEU A 90 -12.49 -14.67 6.32
N ALA A 91 -12.64 -15.57 5.34
CA ALA A 91 -13.65 -16.61 5.40
C ALA A 91 -13.42 -17.56 6.59
N CYS A 92 -12.17 -17.97 6.83
CA CYS A 92 -11.83 -18.77 8.00
C CYS A 92 -12.13 -18.05 9.32
N CYS A 93 -11.76 -16.77 9.46
CA CYS A 93 -12.04 -16.01 10.68
C CYS A 93 -13.54 -15.90 10.98
N ARG A 94 -14.37 -15.74 9.94
CA ARG A 94 -15.84 -15.68 10.09
C ARG A 94 -16.47 -17.01 10.50
N ALA A 95 -15.84 -18.13 10.16
CA ALA A 95 -16.33 -19.46 10.53
C ALA A 95 -15.98 -19.86 11.98
N LEU A 96 -15.14 -19.09 12.66
CA LEU A 96 -14.70 -19.32 14.05
C LEU A 96 -15.52 -18.54 15.09
N GLY A 97 -16.43 -17.66 14.65
CA GLY A 97 -17.34 -16.90 15.52
C GLY A 97 -18.78 -17.31 15.28
#